data_AF-A0A953T2Z3-F1
#
_entry.id   AF-A0A953T2Z3-F1
#
_cell.length_a   1.000
_cell.length_b   1.000
_cell.length_c   1.000
_cell.angle_alpha   90.00
_cell.angle_beta   90.00
_cell.angle_gamma   90.00
#
_symmetry.space_group_name_H-M   'P 1'
#
loop_
_entity.id
_entity.type
_entity.pdbx_description
1 polymer ?
#
loop_
_entity_poly.entity_id
_entity_poly.type
_entity_poly.pdbx_seq_one_letter_code
_entity_poly.pdbx_strand_id
1 'polypeptide(L)'
;MPLHIVLLEPEIPNNTGNIGRLSLATGATLHLIKPFGFELDDKRVKRAGLDYWKYVDLVIYDSADAFFEVHADKPMAFLSSHGSTSYWDIPYTDDLFLIFGKESVGLPKALLETHREQLYKIPIHSTHIRSINLANAVSVVVYEGLRQLGSEK
;
A
#
# COMPACT_ATOMS: atom_id res chain seq x y z
N MET A 1 11.42 4.57 11.86
CA MET A 1 11.94 3.44 11.04
C MET A 1 10.76 2.65 10.47
N PRO A 2 10.95 1.91 9.38
CA PRO A 2 10.29 2.21 8.11
C PRO A 2 8.77 2.01 8.09
N LEU A 3 8.11 2.80 7.24
CA LEU A 3 6.69 2.60 6.92
C LEU A 3 6.47 1.21 6.31
N HIS A 4 5.31 0.62 6.56
CA HIS A 4 4.91 -0.65 5.99
C HIS A 4 3.87 -0.41 4.87
N ILE A 5 4.18 -0.85 3.65
CA ILE A 5 3.25 -0.79 2.51
C ILE A 5 2.53 -2.12 2.43
N VAL A 6 1.20 -2.14 2.52
CA VAL A 6 0.41 -3.37 2.43
C VAL A 6 -0.49 -3.34 1.20
N LEU A 7 -0.30 -4.31 0.31
CA LEU A 7 -1.16 -4.51 -0.86
C LEU A 7 -2.03 -5.73 -0.64
N LEU A 8 -3.34 -5.49 -0.53
CA LEU A 8 -4.34 -6.53 -0.39
C LEU A 8 -4.78 -7.02 -1.78
N GLU A 9 -4.49 -8.29 -2.07
CA GLU A 9 -4.90 -8.99 -3.29
C GLU A 9 -4.54 -8.27 -4.60
N PRO A 10 -3.30 -7.77 -4.79
CA PRO A 10 -2.95 -6.97 -5.96
C PRO A 10 -3.18 -7.73 -7.27
N GLU A 11 -3.74 -7.04 -8.26
CA GLU A 11 -4.18 -7.65 -9.53
C GLU A 11 -3.21 -7.35 -10.68
N ILE A 12 -2.49 -6.22 -10.64
CA ILE A 12 -1.68 -5.77 -11.78
C ILE A 12 -0.17 -5.91 -11.47
N PRO A 13 0.57 -6.76 -12.21
CA PRO A 13 1.98 -7.03 -11.92
C PRO A 13 2.87 -5.79 -12.02
N ASN A 14 2.57 -4.89 -12.97
CA ASN A 14 3.34 -3.66 -13.16
C ASN A 14 3.24 -2.71 -11.96
N ASN A 15 2.06 -2.62 -11.32
CA ASN A 15 1.90 -1.78 -10.13
C ASN A 15 2.73 -2.34 -8.98
N THR A 16 2.62 -3.64 -8.72
CA THR A 16 3.39 -4.33 -7.68
C THR A 16 4.90 -4.20 -7.90
N GLY A 17 5.35 -4.34 -9.15
CA GLY A 17 6.75 -4.09 -9.53
C GLY A 17 7.20 -2.67 -9.21
N ASN A 18 6.45 -1.65 -9.64
CA ASN A 18 6.76 -0.25 -9.36
C ASN A 18 6.75 0.06 -7.84
N ILE A 19 5.83 -0.55 -7.08
CA ILE A 19 5.73 -0.38 -5.63
C ILE A 19 6.91 -1.06 -4.93
N GLY A 20 7.40 -2.21 -5.41
CA GLY A 20 8.64 -2.80 -4.90
C GLY A 20 9.86 -1.91 -5.12
N ARG A 21 9.94 -1.18 -6.26
CA ARG A 21 11.00 -0.17 -6.44
C ARG A 21 10.87 0.96 -5.43
N LEU A 22 9.65 1.46 -5.26
CA LEU A 22 9.34 2.52 -4.31
C LEU A 22 9.74 2.11 -2.89
N SER A 23 9.36 0.90 -2.46
CA SER A 23 9.63 0.43 -1.10
C SER A 23 11.13 0.36 -0.83
N LEU A 24 11.93 -0.10 -1.79
CA LEU A 24 13.38 -0.06 -1.70
C LEU A 24 13.92 1.38 -1.63
N ALA A 25 13.37 2.30 -2.43
CA ALA A 25 13.81 3.70 -2.45
C ALA A 25 13.46 4.46 -1.16
N THR A 26 12.39 4.07 -0.48
CA THR A 26 11.90 4.73 0.75
C THR A 26 12.29 3.98 2.03
N GLY A 27 12.97 2.83 1.89
CA GLY A 27 13.28 1.93 2.99
C GLY A 27 12.07 1.20 3.56
N ALA A 28 10.88 1.32 2.94
CA ALA A 28 9.65 0.69 3.40
C ALA A 28 9.65 -0.84 3.23
N THR A 29 9.04 -1.55 4.18
CA THR A 29 8.75 -2.99 4.02
C THR A 29 7.50 -3.15 3.16
N LEU A 30 7.55 -4.06 2.18
CA LEU A 30 6.42 -4.39 1.32
C LEU A 30 5.74 -5.68 1.79
N HIS A 31 4.44 -5.59 2.06
CA HIS A 31 3.59 -6.71 2.41
C HIS A 31 2.62 -7.00 1.27
N LEU A 32 2.60 -8.23 0.79
CA LEU A 32 1.66 -8.69 -0.24
C LEU A 32 0.74 -9.76 0.33
N ILE A 33 -0.56 -9.57 0.19
CA ILE A 33 -1.57 -10.50 0.70
C ILE A 33 -2.26 -11.18 -0.49
N LYS A 34 -2.29 -12.52 -0.47
CA LYS A 34 -2.94 -13.35 -1.49
C LYS A 34 -4.49 -13.27 -1.44
N PRO A 35 -5.18 -13.66 -2.52
CA PRO A 35 -4.64 -14.10 -3.83
C PRO A 35 -4.12 -12.95 -4.69
N PHE A 36 -3.06 -13.20 -5.45
CA PHE A 36 -2.56 -12.27 -6.46
C PHE A 36 -3.28 -12.51 -7.79
N GLY A 37 -3.55 -11.45 -8.56
CA GLY A 37 -4.03 -11.57 -9.93
C GLY A 37 -2.95 -11.95 -10.96
N PHE A 38 -1.74 -12.25 -10.50
CA PHE A 38 -0.56 -12.56 -11.31
C PHE A 38 0.42 -13.46 -10.55
N GLU A 39 1.34 -14.08 -11.28
CA GLU A 39 2.46 -14.81 -10.68
C GLU A 39 3.61 -13.86 -10.37
N LEU A 40 4.18 -13.93 -9.16
CA LEU A 40 5.31 -13.07 -8.77
C LEU A 40 6.57 -13.32 -9.63
N ASP A 41 6.69 -14.51 -10.20
CA ASP A 41 7.78 -14.87 -11.10
C ASP A 41 7.56 -14.39 -12.55
N ASP A 42 6.42 -13.77 -12.84
CA ASP A 42 6.05 -13.26 -14.16
C ASP A 42 7.13 -12.30 -14.65
N LYS A 43 7.55 -12.51 -15.90
CA LYS A 43 8.47 -11.62 -16.62
C LYS A 43 8.03 -10.16 -16.54
N ARG A 44 6.75 -9.84 -16.33
CA ARG A 44 6.23 -8.47 -16.18
C ARG A 44 6.60 -7.83 -14.84
N VAL A 45 6.42 -8.53 -13.72
CA VAL A 45 6.90 -8.08 -12.39
C VAL A 45 8.42 -7.92 -12.44
N LYS A 46 9.08 -8.93 -13.01
CA LYS A 46 10.52 -8.93 -13.29
C LYS A 46 10.96 -7.79 -14.23
N ARG A 47 10.20 -7.44 -15.26
CA ARG A 47 10.57 -6.36 -16.21
C ARG A 47 10.39 -4.97 -15.62
N ALA A 48 9.51 -4.83 -14.62
CA ALA A 48 9.45 -3.63 -13.79
C ALA A 48 10.68 -3.51 -12.86
N GLY A 49 11.50 -4.55 -12.68
CA GLY A 49 12.57 -4.49 -11.69
C GLY A 49 13.56 -5.61 -11.41
N LEU A 50 13.98 -6.38 -12.42
CA LEU A 50 14.74 -7.62 -12.29
C LEU A 50 15.98 -7.53 -11.38
N ASP A 51 16.69 -6.42 -11.41
CA ASP A 51 17.96 -6.30 -10.67
C ASP A 51 17.77 -6.01 -9.19
N TYR A 52 16.65 -5.38 -8.81
CA TYR A 52 16.45 -4.90 -7.44
C TYR A 52 15.48 -5.72 -6.60
N TRP A 53 14.64 -6.57 -7.20
CA TRP A 53 13.60 -7.30 -6.46
C TRP A 53 14.15 -8.16 -5.32
N LYS A 54 15.36 -8.71 -5.49
CA LYS A 54 16.10 -9.45 -4.45
C LYS A 54 16.51 -8.62 -3.22
N TYR A 55 16.44 -7.29 -3.31
CA TYR A 55 16.74 -6.37 -2.22
C TYR A 55 15.47 -5.80 -1.57
N VAL A 56 14.29 -6.09 -2.13
CA VAL A 56 13.02 -5.65 -1.54
C VAL A 56 12.80 -6.42 -0.25
N ASP A 57 12.61 -5.71 0.86
CA ASP A 57 12.12 -6.30 2.10
C ASP A 57 10.65 -6.66 1.90
N LEU A 58 10.40 -7.95 1.63
CA LEU A 58 9.12 -8.48 1.16
C LEU A 58 8.59 -9.54 2.12
N VAL A 59 7.35 -9.37 2.56
CA VAL A 59 6.62 -10.38 3.33
C VAL A 59 5.32 -10.74 2.60
N ILE A 60 5.04 -12.04 2.50
CA ILE A 60 3.85 -12.56 1.81
C ILE A 60 2.95 -13.28 2.81
N TYR A 61 1.64 -13.02 2.72
CA TYR A 61 0.62 -13.65 3.54
C TYR A 61 -0.37 -14.43 2.67
N ASP A 62 -0.84 -15.56 3.19
CA ASP A 62 -1.80 -16.42 2.48
C ASP A 62 -3.23 -15.86 2.48
N SER A 63 -3.56 -14.97 3.43
CA SER A 63 -4.87 -14.34 3.52
C SER A 63 -4.80 -13.03 4.31
N ALA A 64 -5.87 -12.21 4.20
CA ALA A 64 -6.04 -11.01 5.02
C ALA A 64 -6.07 -11.35 6.51
N ASP A 65 -6.77 -12.42 6.89
CA ASP A 65 -6.89 -12.85 8.29
C ASP A 65 -5.51 -13.18 8.88
N ALA A 66 -4.66 -13.90 8.14
CA ALA A 66 -3.29 -14.21 8.58
C ALA A 66 -2.44 -12.94 8.77
N PHE A 67 -2.64 -11.91 7.94
CA PHE A 67 -1.99 -10.62 8.13
C PHE A 67 -2.50 -9.90 9.39
N PHE A 68 -3.81 -9.78 9.55
CA PHE A 68 -4.40 -9.04 10.68
C PHE A 68 -4.21 -9.74 12.02
N GLU A 69 -4.13 -11.08 12.05
CA GLU A 69 -3.83 -11.84 13.26
C GLU A 69 -2.44 -11.52 13.81
N VAL A 70 -1.45 -11.39 12.93
CA VAL A 70 -0.04 -11.13 13.31
C VAL A 70 0.20 -9.66 13.68
N HIS A 71 -0.56 -8.72 13.11
CA HIS A 71 -0.33 -7.27 13.25
C HIS A 71 -1.49 -6.54 13.95
N ALA A 72 -2.31 -7.24 14.74
CA ALA A 72 -3.52 -6.68 15.35
C ALA A 72 -3.28 -5.44 16.24
N ASP A 73 -2.07 -5.28 16.79
CA ASP A 73 -1.66 -4.20 17.69
C ASP A 73 -0.92 -3.05 16.97
N LYS A 74 -0.69 -3.18 15.66
CA LYS A 74 0.08 -2.18 14.89
C LYS A 74 -0.77 -0.99 14.46
N PRO A 75 -0.18 0.22 14.38
CA PRO A 75 -0.87 1.38 13.84
C PRO A 75 -1.14 1.16 12.34
N MET A 76 -2.38 1.42 11.91
CA MET A 76 -2.83 1.21 10.53
C MET A 76 -3.58 2.43 9.99
N ALA A 77 -3.34 2.73 8.72
CA ALA A 77 -4.09 3.69 7.92
C ALA A 77 -4.61 2.99 6.66
N PHE A 78 -5.91 3.07 6.42
CA PHE A 78 -6.59 2.39 5.32
C PHE A 78 -6.91 3.38 4.20
N LEU A 79 -6.37 3.14 3.00
CA LEU A 79 -6.48 4.07 1.88
C LEU A 79 -7.63 3.63 0.95
N SER A 80 -8.64 4.50 0.82
CA SER A 80 -9.82 4.23 -0.01
C SER A 80 -10.40 5.53 -0.55
N SER A 81 -10.92 5.51 -1.79
CA SER A 81 -11.69 6.63 -2.34
C SER A 81 -13.00 6.90 -1.59
N HIS A 82 -13.45 5.94 -0.79
CA HIS A 82 -14.60 6.07 0.11
C HIS A 82 -14.27 6.70 1.47
N GLY A 83 -13.00 7.06 1.72
CA GLY A 83 -12.60 7.75 2.95
C GLY A 83 -13.18 9.15 3.07
N SER A 84 -13.41 9.59 4.30
CA SER A 84 -13.84 10.95 4.62
C SER A 84 -12.67 11.90 4.90
N THR A 85 -11.54 11.37 5.37
CA THR A 85 -10.38 12.14 5.85
C THR A 85 -9.29 12.21 4.78
N SER A 86 -8.56 13.32 4.68
CA SER A 86 -7.47 13.43 3.69
C SER A 86 -6.25 12.61 4.13
N TYR A 87 -5.50 12.06 3.17
CA TYR A 87 -4.24 11.36 3.46
C TYR A 87 -3.16 12.26 4.08
N TRP A 88 -3.30 13.59 3.96
CA TRP A 88 -2.43 14.55 4.66
C TRP A 88 -2.61 14.51 6.18
N ASP A 89 -3.80 14.12 6.64
CA ASP A 89 -4.16 14.09 8.07
C ASP A 89 -3.87 12.72 8.70
N ILE A 90 -3.18 11.82 7.99
CA ILE A 90 -2.71 10.55 8.56
C ILE A 90 -1.72 10.88 9.69
N PRO A 91 -1.90 10.32 10.90
CA PRO A 91 -0.94 10.47 11.98
C PRO A 91 0.26 9.55 11.71
N TYR A 92 1.18 10.00 10.85
CA TYR A 92 2.36 9.22 10.52
C TYR A 92 3.21 8.99 11.77
N THR A 93 3.48 7.71 12.00
CA THR A 93 4.31 7.22 13.10
C THR A 93 5.32 6.23 12.52
N ASP A 94 6.40 6.01 13.26
CA ASP A 94 7.27 4.88 12.99
C ASP A 94 6.46 3.57 13.05
N ASP A 95 6.78 2.62 12.17
CA ASP A 95 6.07 1.34 11.99
C ASP A 95 4.57 1.46 11.58
N LEU A 96 4.15 2.58 10.97
CA LEU A 96 2.79 2.72 10.42
C LEU A 96 2.56 1.83 9.19
N PHE A 97 1.46 1.06 9.22
CA PHE A 97 0.98 0.24 8.10
C PHE A 97 -0.01 1.02 7.22
N LEU A 98 0.39 1.25 5.98
CA LEU A 98 -0.39 1.90 4.94
C LEU A 98 -1.05 0.82 4.07
N ILE A 99 -2.36 0.64 4.24
CA ILE A 99 -3.11 -0.47 3.65
C ILE A 99 -3.86 -0.03 2.41
N PHE A 100 -3.57 -0.69 1.30
CA PHE A 100 -4.18 -0.44 -0.01
C PHE A 100 -4.89 -1.69 -0.51
N GLY A 101 -6.09 -1.49 -1.08
CA GLY A 101 -6.83 -2.55 -1.74
C GLY A 101 -6.41 -2.76 -3.19
N LYS A 102 -6.94 -3.83 -3.78
CA LYS A 102 -6.74 -4.17 -5.19
C LYS A 102 -7.31 -3.13 -6.15
N GLU A 103 -6.76 -3.07 -7.35
CA GLU A 103 -7.01 -2.01 -8.32
C GLU A 103 -8.47 -1.91 -8.78
N SER A 104 -9.15 -3.05 -8.93
CA SER A 104 -10.52 -3.11 -9.46
C SER A 104 -11.56 -2.49 -8.53
N VAL A 105 -11.50 -2.83 -7.23
CA VAL A 105 -12.57 -2.52 -6.26
C VAL A 105 -12.08 -1.86 -4.98
N GLY A 106 -10.78 -1.73 -4.78
CA GLY A 106 -10.20 -1.19 -3.56
C GLY A 106 -10.32 -2.18 -2.38
N LEU A 107 -10.48 -1.63 -1.17
CA LEU A 107 -10.57 -2.43 0.05
C LEU A 107 -11.93 -3.14 0.17
N PRO A 108 -11.98 -4.36 0.72
CA PRO A 108 -13.22 -5.04 1.07
C PRO A 108 -14.12 -4.18 1.94
N LYS A 109 -15.43 -4.25 1.68
CA LYS A 109 -16.45 -3.48 2.42
C LYS A 109 -16.36 -3.68 3.94
N ALA A 110 -16.06 -4.90 4.40
CA ALA A 110 -15.88 -5.20 5.82
C ALA A 110 -14.77 -4.34 6.46
N LEU A 111 -13.63 -4.16 5.79
CA LEU A 111 -12.55 -3.30 6.30
C LEU A 111 -12.97 -1.83 6.33
N LEU A 112 -13.73 -1.38 5.33
CA LEU A 112 -14.25 0.00 5.32
C LEU A 112 -15.18 0.27 6.50
N GLU A 113 -16.00 -0.71 6.88
CA GLU A 113 -16.96 -0.58 7.98
C GLU A 113 -16.30 -0.68 9.36
N THR A 114 -15.32 -1.58 9.51
CA THR A 114 -14.58 -1.81 10.76
C THR A 114 -13.62 -0.66 11.07
N HIS A 115 -12.95 -0.09 10.06
CA HIS A 115 -11.88 0.90 10.24
C HIS A 115 -12.27 2.32 9.84
N ARG A 116 -13.55 2.70 10.01
CA ARG A 116 -14.08 4.00 9.54
C ARG A 116 -13.28 5.22 9.98
N GLU A 117 -12.75 5.21 11.20
CA GLU A 117 -11.97 6.33 11.77
C GLU A 117 -10.53 6.40 11.21
N GLN A 118 -10.04 5.31 10.62
CA GLN A 118 -8.71 5.17 10.03
C GLN A 118 -8.78 5.12 8.50
N LEU A 119 -9.89 5.57 7.90
CA LEU A 119 -10.05 5.66 6.44
C LEU A 119 -9.60 7.02 5.91
N TYR A 120 -8.63 6.97 5.01
CA TYR A 120 -8.05 8.14 4.38
C TYR A 120 -8.19 8.08 2.86
N LYS A 121 -8.32 9.24 2.22
CA LYS A 121 -8.42 9.36 0.76
C LYS A 121 -7.41 10.35 0.20
N ILE A 122 -7.02 10.12 -1.04
CA ILE A 122 -6.28 11.08 -1.85
C ILE A 122 -7.30 12.00 -2.53
N PRO A 123 -7.21 13.34 -2.37
CA PRO A 123 -8.08 14.28 -3.07
C PRO A 123 -7.97 14.15 -4.59
N ILE A 124 -9.11 14.12 -5.27
CA ILE A 124 -9.21 14.08 -6.73
C ILE A 124 -10.12 15.22 -7.17
N HIS A 125 -9.60 16.12 -8.00
CA HIS A 125 -10.38 17.28 -8.49
C HIS A 125 -11.35 16.93 -9.62
N SER A 126 -11.00 15.95 -10.46
CA SER A 126 -11.83 15.57 -11.61
C SER A 126 -13.03 14.74 -11.15
N THR A 127 -14.22 15.10 -11.63
CA THR A 127 -15.44 14.29 -11.45
C THR A 127 -15.51 13.08 -12.38
N HIS A 128 -14.56 12.95 -13.33
CA HIS A 128 -14.55 11.88 -14.33
C HIS A 128 -13.78 10.63 -13.90
N ILE A 129 -12.99 10.70 -12.82
CA ILE A 129 -12.22 9.55 -12.31
C ILE A 129 -12.51 9.38 -10.82
N ARG A 130 -12.49 8.12 -10.37
CA ARG A 130 -12.79 7.74 -8.98
C ARG A 130 -11.55 7.38 -8.17
N SER A 131 -10.45 7.11 -8.86
CA SER A 131 -9.17 6.72 -8.29
C SER A 131 -8.05 7.05 -9.27
N ILE A 132 -6.81 7.05 -8.76
CA ILE A 132 -5.60 7.10 -9.57
C ILE A 132 -4.96 5.71 -9.61
N ASN A 133 -3.93 5.54 -10.44
CA ASN A 133 -3.13 4.32 -10.48
C ASN A 133 -2.60 3.95 -9.08
N LEU A 134 -2.63 2.65 -8.73
CA LEU A 134 -2.25 2.17 -7.40
C LEU A 134 -0.80 2.53 -7.03
N ALA A 135 0.16 2.34 -7.93
CA ALA A 135 1.55 2.70 -7.64
C ALA A 135 1.72 4.21 -7.40
N ASN A 136 1.00 5.05 -8.14
CA ASN A 136 0.98 6.49 -7.89
C ASN A 136 0.36 6.82 -6.52
N ALA A 137 -0.76 6.17 -6.15
CA ALA A 137 -1.40 6.34 -4.86
C ALA A 137 -0.46 5.97 -3.70
N VAL A 138 0.21 4.82 -3.78
CA VAL A 138 1.20 4.41 -2.78
C VAL A 138 2.34 5.42 -2.71
N SER A 139 2.86 5.87 -3.87
CA SER A 139 3.99 6.79 -3.93
C SER A 139 3.71 8.10 -3.19
N VAL A 140 2.55 8.74 -3.44
CA VAL A 140 2.22 10.02 -2.79
C VAL A 140 2.01 9.89 -1.30
N VAL A 141 1.40 8.79 -0.83
CA VAL A 141 1.15 8.55 0.59
C VAL A 141 2.46 8.24 1.32
N VAL A 142 3.32 7.38 0.76
CA VAL A 142 4.59 7.02 1.40
C VAL A 142 5.54 8.22 1.50
N TYR A 143 5.69 9.01 0.43
CA TYR A 143 6.57 10.18 0.47
C TYR A 143 6.03 11.29 1.39
N GLU A 144 4.71 11.42 1.53
CA GLU A 144 4.13 12.31 2.55
C GLU A 144 4.49 11.84 3.96
N GLY A 145 4.43 10.53 4.21
CA GLY A 145 4.87 9.96 5.49
C GLY A 145 6.35 10.22 5.78
N LEU A 146 7.24 10.03 4.80
CA LEU A 146 8.65 10.36 4.95
C LEU A 146 8.86 11.85 5.28
N ARG A 147 8.11 12.73 4.60
CA ARG A 147 8.16 14.18 4.85
C ARG A 147 7.72 14.51 6.28
N GLN A 148 6.64 13.91 6.78
CA GLN A 148 6.15 14.15 8.14
C GLN A 148 7.09 13.57 9.21
N LEU A 149 7.70 12.42 8.95
CA LEU A 149 8.67 11.77 9.85
C LEU A 149 10.07 12.43 9.82
N GLY A 150 10.29 13.46 9.00
CA GLY A 150 11.60 14.12 8.87
C GLY A 150 12.70 13.18 8.37
N SER A 151 12.34 12.17 7.58
CA SER A 151 13.26 11.16 7.07
C SER A 151 13.89 11.64 5.76
N GLU A 152 15.03 12.32 5.84
CA GLU A 152 15.81 12.80 4.68
C GLU A 152 17.08 11.95 4.39
N LYS A 153 17.17 10.74 4.95
CA LYS A 153 18.37 9.89 4.78
C LYS A 153 18.40 9.18 3.43
#